data_AF-A0A7X6M2E2-F1
#
_entry.id   AF-A0A7X6M2E2-F1
#
_cell.length_a   1.000
_cell.length_b   1.000
_cell.length_c   1.000
_cell.angle_alpha   90.00
_cell.angle_beta   90.00
_cell.angle_gamma   90.00
#
_symmetry.space_group_name_H-M   'P 1'
#
loop_
_entity.id
_entity.type
_entity.pdbx_description
1 polymer ?
#
loop_
_entity_poly.entity_id
_entity_poly.type
_entity_poly.pdbx_seq_one_letter_code
_entity_poly.pdbx_strand_id
1 'polypeptide(L)'
;MAREGATVAYDSSWVRSALSQLDFLAAGRSVAAEMATMVEFAVRWAPFGGAGSGDLLVTFGVDRRRFLELLTEGLKPRRTDNSEQRWLKRSLADALIPAWGGDREIAMRAGRW
;
A
#
# COMPACT_ATOMS: atom_id res chain seq x y z
N MET A 1 -22.99 23.09 9.19
CA MET A 1 -21.61 22.95 8.66
C MET A 1 -21.10 21.56 9.04
N ALA A 2 -21.45 20.55 8.24
CA ALA A 2 -20.96 19.19 8.42
C ALA A 2 -19.60 19.07 7.70
N ARG A 3 -18.56 18.67 8.43
CA ARG A 3 -17.27 18.33 7.83
C ARG A 3 -17.47 17.02 7.07
N GLU A 4 -17.54 17.10 5.76
CA GLU A 4 -17.39 15.98 4.83
C GLU A 4 -16.12 15.24 5.27
N GLY A 5 -16.29 14.07 5.91
CA GLY A 5 -15.17 13.21 6.26
C GLY A 5 -14.59 12.72 4.95
N ALA A 6 -13.58 13.42 4.44
CA ALA A 6 -12.79 12.99 3.29
C ALA A 6 -12.11 11.67 3.68
N THR A 7 -12.81 10.55 3.51
CA THR A 7 -12.17 9.26 3.37
C THR A 7 -11.15 9.45 2.26
N VAL A 8 -9.87 9.31 2.57
CA VAL A 8 -8.80 9.38 1.57
C VAL A 8 -9.20 8.43 0.44
N ALA A 9 -9.71 9.00 -0.64
CA ALA A 9 -10.36 8.23 -1.68
C ALA A 9 -9.24 7.62 -2.51
N TYR A 10 -8.90 6.36 -2.22
CA TYR A 10 -8.06 5.52 -3.08
C TYR A 10 -8.82 5.21 -4.38
N ASP A 11 -9.14 6.24 -5.15
CA ASP A 11 -9.87 6.11 -6.40
C ASP A 11 -8.95 5.63 -7.54
N SER A 12 -9.52 5.43 -8.73
CA SER A 12 -8.75 4.96 -9.89
C SER A 12 -7.60 5.91 -10.28
N SER A 13 -7.70 7.21 -9.98
CA SER A 13 -6.66 8.18 -10.29
C SER A 13 -5.48 8.05 -9.34
N TRP A 14 -5.74 7.83 -8.05
CA TRP A 14 -4.72 7.53 -7.06
C TRP A 14 -4.00 6.23 -7.39
N VAL A 15 -4.74 5.16 -7.72
CA VAL A 15 -4.14 3.86 -8.09
C VAL A 15 -3.21 4.02 -9.28
N ARG A 16 -3.64 4.70 -10.35
CA ARG A 16 -2.77 4.95 -11.52
C ARG A 16 -1.53 5.75 -11.15
N SER A 17 -1.68 6.82 -10.37
CA SER A 17 -0.56 7.65 -9.92
C SER A 17 0.45 6.84 -9.09
N ALA A 18 -0.02 6.07 -8.12
CA ALA A 18 0.82 5.23 -7.27
C ALA A 18 1.57 4.15 -8.06
N LEU A 19 0.94 3.55 -9.08
CA LEU A 19 1.62 2.61 -9.98
C LEU A 19 2.70 3.30 -10.82
N SER A 20 2.43 4.49 -11.37
CA SER A 20 3.45 5.26 -12.10
C SER A 20 4.64 5.66 -11.21
N GLN A 21 4.39 5.98 -9.94
CA GLN A 21 5.45 6.24 -8.96
C GLN A 21 6.28 4.99 -8.68
N LEU A 22 5.64 3.83 -8.57
CA LEU A 22 6.32 2.56 -8.40
C LEU A 22 7.18 2.22 -9.62
N ASP A 23 6.69 2.43 -10.84
CA ASP A 23 7.44 2.23 -12.08
C ASP A 23 8.70 3.10 -12.11
N PHE A 24 8.60 4.36 -11.68
CA PHE A 24 9.75 5.25 -11.54
C PHE A 24 10.79 4.73 -10.53
N LEU A 25 10.33 4.24 -9.37
CA LEU A 25 11.21 3.66 -8.35
C LEU A 25 11.90 2.37 -8.85
N ALA A 26 11.19 1.54 -9.60
CA ALA A 26 11.69 0.30 -10.19
C ALA A 26 12.72 0.59 -11.30
N ALA A 27 12.42 1.52 -12.21
CA ALA A 27 13.34 1.97 -13.25
C ALA A 27 14.65 2.54 -12.67
N GLY A 28 14.54 3.27 -11.55
CA GLY A 28 15.68 3.77 -10.79
C GLY A 28 16.42 2.72 -9.93
N ARG A 29 15.99 1.44 -9.96
CA ARG A 29 16.48 0.34 -9.09
C ARG A 29 16.50 0.68 -7.60
N SER A 30 15.62 1.60 -7.20
CA SER A 30 15.48 2.03 -5.81
C SER A 30 14.67 1.00 -5.00
N VAL A 31 13.81 0.24 -5.67
CA VAL A 31 13.03 -0.88 -5.12
C VAL A 31 13.44 -2.17 -5.86
N ALA A 32 13.59 -3.28 -5.11
CA ALA A 32 13.88 -4.59 -5.70
C ALA A 32 12.66 -5.13 -6.45
N ALA A 33 12.84 -6.02 -7.43
CA ALA A 33 11.76 -6.52 -8.28
C ALA A 33 10.65 -7.20 -7.46
N GLU A 34 11.03 -8.06 -6.51
CA GLU A 34 10.10 -8.76 -5.62
C GLU A 34 9.30 -7.77 -4.77
N MET A 35 9.98 -6.72 -4.31
CA MET A 35 9.34 -5.67 -3.53
C MET A 35 8.41 -4.81 -4.39
N ALA A 36 8.74 -4.59 -5.66
CA ALA A 36 7.85 -3.89 -6.57
C ALA A 36 6.53 -4.65 -6.75
N THR A 37 6.58 -5.98 -6.94
CA THR A 37 5.38 -6.82 -7.01
C THR A 37 4.52 -6.72 -5.73
N MET A 38 5.15 -6.68 -4.55
CA MET A 38 4.42 -6.50 -3.29
C MET A 38 3.76 -5.11 -3.18
N VAL A 39 4.45 -4.03 -3.57
CA VAL A 39 3.89 -2.67 -3.55
C VAL A 39 2.76 -2.51 -4.58
N GLU A 40 2.91 -3.09 -5.77
CA GLU A 40 1.90 -3.09 -6.82
C GLU A 40 0.61 -3.77 -6.35
N PHE A 41 0.74 -4.94 -5.71
CA PHE A 41 -0.36 -5.63 -5.05
C PHE A 41 -0.97 -4.76 -3.94
N ALA A 42 -0.13 -4.13 -3.12
CA ALA A 42 -0.56 -3.24 -2.05
C ALA A 42 -1.44 -2.09 -2.57
N VAL A 43 -1.02 -1.45 -3.66
CA VAL A 43 -1.72 -0.33 -4.32
C VAL A 43 -3.07 -0.78 -4.90
N ARG A 44 -3.13 -1.94 -5.56
CA ARG A 44 -4.40 -2.43 -6.16
C ARG A 44 -5.47 -2.77 -5.13
N TRP A 45 -5.05 -3.24 -3.96
CA TRP A 45 -5.97 -3.66 -2.90
C TRP A 45 -6.25 -2.59 -1.84
N ALA A 46 -5.47 -1.50 -1.81
CA ALA A 46 -5.69 -0.38 -0.89
C ALA A 46 -7.13 0.20 -0.94
N PRO A 47 -7.79 0.35 -2.10
CA PRO A 47 -9.19 0.82 -2.16
C PRO A 47 -10.19 -0.05 -1.42
N PHE A 48 -9.85 -1.34 -1.20
CA PHE A 48 -10.70 -2.33 -0.55
C PHE A 48 -10.31 -2.58 0.91
N GLY A 49 -9.34 -1.84 1.47
CA GLY A 49 -8.81 -2.07 2.83
C GLY A 49 -7.71 -3.14 2.89
N GLY A 50 -7.12 -3.46 1.73
CA GLY A 50 -6.14 -4.54 1.58
C GLY A 50 -6.77 -5.88 1.22
N ALA A 51 -5.92 -6.85 0.89
CA ALA A 51 -6.35 -8.18 0.46
C ALA A 51 -6.69 -9.10 1.65
N GLY A 52 -7.51 -10.13 1.40
CA GLY A 52 -7.83 -11.13 2.41
C GLY A 52 -6.61 -11.94 2.85
N SER A 53 -6.71 -12.63 3.99
CA SER A 53 -5.64 -13.51 4.48
C SER A 53 -5.33 -14.66 3.51
N GLY A 54 -6.35 -15.18 2.82
CA GLY A 54 -6.18 -16.20 1.78
C GLY A 54 -5.38 -15.69 0.57
N ASP A 55 -5.68 -14.48 0.08
CA ASP A 55 -4.97 -13.87 -1.05
C ASP A 55 -3.50 -13.63 -0.74
N LEU A 56 -3.20 -13.17 0.48
CA LEU A 56 -1.83 -12.96 0.96
C LEU A 56 -1.04 -14.27 1.08
N LEU A 57 -1.69 -15.33 1.60
CA LEU A 57 -1.05 -16.64 1.72
C LEU A 57 -0.77 -17.26 0.35
N VAL A 58 -1.71 -17.18 -0.60
CA VAL A 58 -1.55 -17.72 -1.96
C VAL A 58 -0.51 -16.94 -2.75
N THR A 59 -0.51 -15.62 -2.64
CA THR A 59 0.37 -14.77 -3.47
C THR A 59 1.79 -14.68 -2.92
N PHE A 60 1.94 -14.60 -1.59
CA PHE A 60 3.22 -14.30 -0.94
C PHE A 60 3.62 -15.29 0.15
N GLY A 61 2.74 -16.22 0.55
CA GLY A 61 3.04 -17.17 1.62
C GLY A 61 3.12 -16.55 3.02
N VAL A 62 2.54 -15.36 3.23
CA VAL A 62 2.65 -14.60 4.49
C VAL A 62 1.29 -14.18 5.02
N ASP A 63 1.22 -13.95 6.34
CA ASP A 63 0.08 -13.29 6.97
C ASP A 63 0.12 -11.76 6.78
N ARG A 64 -0.98 -11.07 7.14
CA ARG A 64 -1.11 -9.61 6.99
C ARG A 64 -0.07 -8.83 7.79
N ARG A 65 0.24 -9.26 9.02
CA ARG A 65 1.24 -8.59 9.86
C ARG A 65 2.60 -8.65 9.19
N ARG A 66 3.01 -9.84 8.73
CA ARG A 66 4.28 -10.04 8.04
C ARG A 66 4.32 -9.31 6.69
N PHE A 67 3.20 -9.26 5.96
CA PHE A 67 3.10 -8.48 4.74
C PHE A 67 3.36 -6.98 5.00
N LEU A 68 2.75 -6.40 6.04
CA LEU A 68 2.94 -4.99 6.42
C LEU A 68 4.38 -4.69 6.87
N GLU A 69 5.02 -5.60 7.60
CA GLU A 69 6.44 -5.49 7.97
C GLU A 69 7.33 -5.44 6.74
N LEU A 70 7.13 -6.38 5.79
CA LEU A 70 7.89 -6.42 4.54
C LEU A 70 7.65 -5.18 3.69
N LEU A 71 6.41 -4.70 3.62
CA LEU A 71 6.06 -3.48 2.89
C LEU A 71 6.75 -2.24 3.50
N THR A 72 6.75 -2.14 4.83
CA THR A 72 7.41 -1.03 5.55
C THR A 72 8.92 -1.04 5.33
N GLU A 73 9.58 -2.20 5.47
CA GLU A 73 11.03 -2.30 5.25
C GLU A 73 11.40 -2.12 3.78
N GLY A 74 10.59 -2.61 2.86
CA GLY A 74 10.80 -2.48 1.42
C GLY A 74 10.68 -1.06 0.88
N LEU A 75 9.77 -0.28 1.46
CA LEU A 75 9.59 1.15 1.14
C LEU A 75 10.52 2.05 1.96
N LYS A 76 11.40 1.50 2.80
CA LYS A 76 12.35 2.31 3.55
C LYS A 76 13.34 3.01 2.61
N PRO A 77 13.51 4.34 2.73
CA PRO A 77 14.52 5.07 1.97
C PRO A 77 15.94 4.52 2.19
N ARG A 78 16.67 4.25 1.12
CA ARG A 78 18.07 3.79 1.14
C ARG A 78 19.02 4.99 1.05
N ARG A 79 20.27 4.80 1.49
CA ARG A 79 21.29 5.86 1.43
C ARG A 79 21.60 6.33 0.00
N THR A 80 21.51 5.42 -0.97
CA THR A 80 21.74 5.67 -2.40
C THR A 80 20.57 6.32 -3.12
N ASP A 81 19.40 6.41 -2.48
CA ASP A 81 18.22 7.02 -3.11
C ASP A 81 18.38 8.54 -3.20
N ASN A 82 17.97 9.12 -4.33
CA ASN A 82 17.87 10.58 -4.48
C ASN A 82 16.67 11.15 -3.71
N SER A 83 16.57 12.47 -3.58
CA SER A 83 15.52 13.13 -2.80
C SER A 83 14.10 12.76 -3.25
N GLU A 84 13.86 12.67 -4.55
CA GLU A 84 12.58 12.32 -5.15
C GLU A 84 12.19 10.86 -4.84
N GLN A 85 13.10 9.91 -5.03
CA GLN A 85 12.90 8.50 -4.72
C GLN A 85 12.57 8.30 -3.23
N ARG A 86 13.28 9.01 -2.34
CA ARG A 86 13.02 8.95 -0.90
C ARG A 86 11.65 9.53 -0.55
N TRP A 87 11.23 10.60 -1.23
CA TRP A 87 9.93 11.19 -1.03
C TRP A 87 8.81 10.27 -1.51
N LEU A 88 8.93 9.71 -2.71
CA LEU A 88 7.96 8.76 -3.27
C LEU A 88 7.78 7.52 -2.39
N LYS A 89 8.89 6.95 -1.92
CA LYS A 89 8.88 5.81 -0.99
C LYS A 89 8.10 6.10 0.29
N ARG A 90 8.33 7.25 0.91
CA ARG A 90 7.59 7.69 2.10
C ARG A 90 6.12 7.91 1.77
N SER A 91 5.82 8.60 0.67
CA SER A 91 4.44 8.86 0.25
C SER A 91 3.64 7.57 0.04
N LEU A 92 4.26 6.55 -0.56
CA LEU A 92 3.63 5.24 -0.74
C LEU A 92 3.43 4.54 0.61
N ALA A 93 4.43 4.56 1.50
CA ALA A 93 4.32 3.94 2.82
C ALA A 93 3.22 4.60 3.67
N ASP A 94 3.20 5.94 3.71
CA ASP A 94 2.23 6.75 4.45
C ASP A 94 0.80 6.55 3.92
N ALA A 95 0.64 6.23 2.63
CA ALA A 95 -0.66 5.93 2.05
C ALA A 95 -1.09 4.46 2.26
N LEU A 96 -0.17 3.51 2.10
CA LEU A 96 -0.47 2.07 2.11
C LEU A 96 -0.61 1.49 3.52
N ILE A 97 0.26 1.86 4.46
CA ILE A 97 0.23 1.29 5.82
C ILE A 97 -1.14 1.55 6.48
N PRO A 98 -1.71 2.77 6.45
CA PRO A 98 -3.05 3.01 6.99
C PRO A 98 -4.16 2.31 6.20
N ALA A 99 -4.07 2.27 4.86
CA ALA A 99 -5.06 1.60 4.01
C ALA A 99 -5.21 0.12 4.34
N TRP A 100 -4.09 -0.52 4.73
CA TRP A 100 -4.01 -1.93 5.06
C TRP A 100 -4.13 -2.24 6.55
N GLY A 101 -3.94 -1.24 7.42
CA GLY A 101 -4.09 -1.36 8.88
C GLY A 101 -5.49 -1.05 9.39
N GLY A 102 -6.34 -0.44 8.56
CA GLY A 102 -7.74 -0.17 8.87
C GLY A 102 -8.58 -1.42 8.76
N ASP A 103 -9.01 -1.95 9.90
CA ASP A 103 -10.03 -2.98 10.00
C ASP A 103 -11.41 -2.40 9.62
N ARG A 104 -11.57 -2.05 8.35
CA ARG A 104 -12.78 -1.42 7.84
C ARG A 104 -13.91 -2.45 7.65
N GLU A 105 -13.60 -3.74 7.81
CA GLU A 105 -14.52 -4.84 7.54
C GLU A 105 -15.10 -5.49 8.81
N ILE A 106 -14.43 -5.47 9.97
CA ILE A 106 -15.08 -5.85 11.24
C ILE A 106 -16.20 -4.85 11.59
N ALA A 107 -16.05 -3.56 11.26
CA ALA A 107 -17.09 -2.55 11.48
C ALA A 107 -18.29 -2.70 10.52
N MET A 108 -18.08 -3.17 9.27
CA MET A 108 -19.18 -3.39 8.31
C MET A 108 -19.92 -4.72 8.53
N ARG A 109 -19.25 -5.76 9.06
CA ARG A 109 -19.89 -7.05 9.41
C ARG A 109 -20.60 -7.05 10.77
N ALA A 110 -20.35 -6.06 11.63
CA ALA A 110 -21.12 -5.82 12.85
C ALA A 110 -22.47 -5.10 12.59
N GLY A 111 -22.80 -4.84 11.32
CA GLY A 111 -24.14 -4.45 10.87
C GLY A 111 -25.12 -5.61 11.03
N ARG A 112 -25.66 -5.72 12.24
CA ARG A 112 -26.86 -6.52 12.55
C ARG A 112 -27.98 -6.21 11.55
N TRP A 113 -28.43 -7.25 10.85
CA TRP A 113 -29.80 -7.43 10.40
C TRP A 113 -30.24 -8.82 10.85
#